data_AF-A0A646KGP0-F1
#
_entry.id   AF-A0A646KGP0-F1
#
_cell.length_a   1.000
_cell.length_b   1.000
_cell.length_c   1.000
_cell.angle_alpha   90.00
_cell.angle_beta   90.00
_cell.angle_gamma   90.00
#
_symmetry.space_group_name_H-M   'P 1'
#
loop_
_entity.id
_entity.type
_entity.pdbx_description
1 polymer ?
#
loop_
_entity_poly.entity_id
_entity_poly.type
_entity_poly.pdbx_seq_one_letter_code
_entity_poly.pdbx_strand_id
1 'polypeptide(L)'
;MSERTIHLDPDPRNWRSRKIEVRPHRWYATVALDRDGHVAAVTRRGDDPELPSAYTAALNKARAASCDRIWYDGYSGSFVGGNGPSYITMPVPFSQVTLTVDALRAAELDHDYSGLHTLADRLALPIDDWLAPGDRELIRGIDFDPPPHVFLSFLRAKAGRLGLRLNGRATAGSVWVRPTLPAAQKQLRERFPEQYPGWVDRWTGYVEPDGTFARPWVGGREEDLSYGATPVQFRSLSTASGGECPCGMTLREPGDGGDEHTAHHTMWAFGARVPKNLDWWGDLAVVTTQSPITWRRLAHQVAGMPQRENHYDFRSWSHLGEPEGTPDNMRAYLLKANGYVIGYLAAHDTNEHRHWDLKDGSEYDGEDDAMRPRIILIWVADAYRCKGVGALLVQALADDFGCKIADVSWSSPVSQLGRRLARRVSPNGIWVS
;
A
#
# COMPACT_ATOMS: atom_id res chain seq x y z
N MET A 1 1.82 -7.77 -31.76
CA MET A 1 2.66 -8.98 -31.61
C MET A 1 1.73 -10.14 -31.30
N SER A 2 1.88 -11.30 -31.94
CA SER A 2 1.07 -12.49 -31.69
C SER A 2 1.79 -13.45 -30.75
N GLU A 3 1.02 -14.29 -30.05
CA GLU A 3 1.59 -15.43 -29.32
C GLU A 3 2.27 -16.40 -30.30
N ARG A 4 3.41 -16.96 -29.90
CA ARG A 4 4.15 -17.95 -30.71
C ARG A 4 4.98 -18.89 -29.84
N THR A 5 5.17 -20.10 -30.35
CA THR A 5 6.00 -21.15 -29.73
C THR A 5 7.12 -21.53 -30.69
N ILE A 6 8.34 -21.63 -30.16
CA ILE A 6 9.55 -21.96 -30.90
C ILE A 6 10.15 -23.22 -30.28
N HIS A 7 10.16 -24.32 -31.01
CA HIS A 7 10.74 -25.57 -30.54
C HIS A 7 12.26 -25.55 -30.72
N LEU A 8 12.99 -25.96 -29.67
CA LEU A 8 14.45 -26.01 -29.70
C LEU A 8 14.97 -27.37 -30.14
N ASP A 9 14.19 -28.43 -29.89
CA ASP A 9 14.56 -29.80 -30.25
C ASP A 9 13.94 -30.22 -31.60
N PRO A 10 14.58 -31.14 -32.36
CA PRO A 10 14.16 -31.51 -33.72
C PRO A 10 12.75 -32.10 -33.85
N ASP A 11 12.27 -32.79 -32.81
CA ASP A 11 10.90 -33.34 -32.78
C ASP A 11 9.99 -32.46 -31.91
N PRO A 12 9.14 -31.62 -32.51
CA PRO A 12 8.26 -30.70 -31.79
C PRO A 12 7.09 -31.42 -31.09
N ARG A 13 6.83 -32.71 -31.42
CA ARG A 13 5.75 -33.50 -30.81
C ARG A 13 6.23 -34.28 -29.58
N ASN A 14 7.53 -34.31 -29.34
CA ASN A 14 8.09 -34.97 -28.17
C ASN A 14 7.77 -34.15 -26.92
N TRP A 15 7.11 -34.77 -25.93
CA TRP A 15 6.80 -34.12 -24.65
C TRP A 15 8.04 -33.65 -23.88
N ARG A 16 9.23 -34.20 -24.21
CA ARG A 16 10.53 -33.80 -23.65
C ARG A 16 11.15 -32.59 -24.35
N SER A 17 10.54 -32.11 -25.43
CA SER A 17 11.03 -31.01 -26.24
C SER A 17 11.04 -29.72 -25.41
N ARG A 18 12.20 -29.06 -25.40
CA ARG A 18 12.36 -27.70 -24.90
C ARG A 18 11.78 -26.73 -25.90
N LYS A 19 11.06 -25.73 -25.42
CA LYS A 19 10.41 -24.72 -26.26
C LYS A 19 10.46 -23.35 -25.63
N ILE A 20 10.51 -22.33 -26.47
CA ILE A 20 10.39 -20.93 -26.07
C ILE A 20 9.00 -20.43 -26.47
N GLU A 21 8.22 -20.02 -25.49
CA GLU A 21 6.90 -19.41 -25.66
C GLU A 21 7.02 -17.90 -25.51
N VAL A 22 6.41 -17.16 -26.44
CA VAL A 22 6.34 -15.70 -26.40
C VAL A 22 4.89 -15.29 -26.26
N ARG A 23 4.56 -14.66 -25.13
CA ARG A 23 3.21 -14.17 -24.83
C ARG A 23 3.19 -12.64 -24.71
N PRO A 24 2.46 -11.93 -25.58
CA PRO A 24 2.31 -10.48 -25.44
C PRO A 24 1.36 -10.15 -24.29
N HIS A 25 1.74 -9.19 -23.45
CA HIS A 25 0.86 -8.53 -22.48
C HIS A 25 0.55 -7.10 -22.95
N ARG A 26 -0.09 -6.28 -22.10
CA ARG A 26 -0.39 -4.88 -22.42
C ARG A 26 0.85 -4.00 -22.53
N TRP A 27 1.86 -4.22 -21.68
CA TRP A 27 3.03 -3.33 -21.53
C TRP A 27 4.36 -3.95 -21.99
N TYR A 28 4.44 -5.27 -21.99
CA TYR A 28 5.66 -6.02 -22.26
C TYR A 28 5.27 -7.39 -22.85
N ALA A 29 6.26 -8.20 -23.24
CA ALA A 29 6.04 -9.59 -23.59
C ALA A 29 6.76 -10.51 -22.59
N THR A 30 6.17 -11.65 -22.30
CA THR A 30 6.82 -12.71 -21.55
C THR A 30 7.46 -13.67 -22.53
N VAL A 31 8.77 -13.89 -22.39
CA VAL A 31 9.52 -14.95 -23.10
C VAL A 31 9.81 -16.04 -22.07
N ALA A 32 9.22 -17.21 -22.25
CA ALA A 32 9.33 -18.33 -21.35
C ALA A 32 10.03 -19.50 -22.03
N LEU A 33 11.14 -19.97 -21.45
CA LEU A 33 11.77 -21.23 -21.85
C LEU A 33 11.18 -22.35 -20.96
N ASP A 34 10.38 -23.20 -21.57
CA ASP A 34 9.79 -24.40 -20.99
C ASP A 34 10.75 -25.58 -21.20
N ARG A 35 11.21 -26.13 -20.08
CA ARG A 35 12.12 -27.28 -19.98
C ARG A 35 11.48 -28.42 -19.18
N ASP A 36 10.20 -28.37 -18.85
CA ASP A 36 9.60 -29.23 -17.84
C ASP A 36 9.69 -30.71 -18.20
N GLY A 37 9.33 -31.04 -19.44
CA GLY A 37 9.45 -32.40 -19.95
C GLY A 37 10.91 -32.87 -20.08
N HIS A 38 11.83 -31.94 -20.36
CA HIS A 38 13.27 -32.22 -20.42
C HIS A 38 13.80 -32.54 -19.03
N VAL A 39 13.53 -31.68 -18.04
CA VAL A 39 13.92 -31.83 -16.64
C VAL A 39 13.38 -33.14 -16.08
N ALA A 40 12.10 -33.45 -16.28
CA ALA A 40 11.52 -34.71 -15.84
C ALA A 40 12.25 -35.94 -16.44
N ALA A 41 12.75 -35.85 -17.68
CA ALA A 41 13.51 -36.92 -18.31
C ALA A 41 14.98 -37.01 -17.85
N VAL A 42 15.60 -35.89 -17.48
CA VAL A 42 16.94 -35.80 -16.88
C VAL A 42 16.91 -36.39 -15.46
N THR A 43 15.97 -35.94 -14.63
CA THR A 43 15.78 -36.44 -13.27
C THR A 43 15.50 -37.95 -13.23
N ARG A 44 14.68 -38.48 -14.16
CA ARG A 44 14.44 -39.93 -14.27
C ARG A 44 15.68 -40.75 -14.60
N ARG A 45 16.70 -40.14 -15.22
CA ARG A 45 18.00 -40.78 -15.50
C ARG A 45 18.98 -40.68 -14.33
N GLY A 46 18.63 -39.95 -13.27
CA GLY A 46 19.49 -39.72 -12.11
C GLY A 46 20.45 -38.56 -12.27
N ASP A 47 20.32 -37.78 -13.35
CA ASP A 47 21.15 -36.59 -13.59
C ASP A 47 20.55 -35.35 -12.89
N ASP A 48 21.41 -34.39 -12.57
CA ASP A 48 21.03 -33.13 -11.94
C ASP A 48 20.41 -32.16 -12.97
N PRO A 49 19.15 -31.71 -12.81
CA PRO A 49 18.50 -30.78 -13.72
C PRO A 49 18.83 -29.31 -13.45
N GLU A 50 19.64 -29.00 -12.42
CA GLU A 50 19.98 -27.63 -12.06
C GLU A 50 20.64 -26.85 -13.22
N LEU A 51 20.32 -25.56 -13.27
CA LEU A 51 20.92 -24.65 -14.23
C LEU A 51 22.33 -24.28 -13.76
N PRO A 52 23.33 -24.22 -14.66
CA PRO A 52 24.65 -23.73 -14.32
C PRO A 52 24.60 -22.37 -13.62
N SER A 53 25.45 -22.16 -12.61
CA SER A 53 25.49 -20.91 -11.85
C SER A 53 25.74 -19.68 -12.73
N ALA A 54 26.60 -19.82 -13.75
CA ALA A 54 26.87 -18.79 -14.75
C ALA A 54 25.64 -18.44 -15.59
N TYR A 55 24.83 -19.44 -15.99
CA TYR A 55 23.56 -19.20 -16.68
C TYR A 55 22.60 -18.44 -15.74
N THR A 56 22.40 -18.94 -14.53
CA THR A 56 21.50 -18.32 -13.55
C THR A 56 21.90 -16.87 -13.24
N ALA A 57 23.20 -16.58 -13.12
CA ALA A 57 23.71 -15.23 -12.92
C ALA A 57 23.43 -14.30 -14.13
N ALA A 58 23.74 -14.76 -15.35
CA ALA A 58 23.49 -13.99 -16.57
C ALA A 58 21.99 -13.72 -16.79
N LEU A 59 21.16 -14.74 -16.57
CA LEU A 59 19.70 -14.65 -16.63
C LEU A 59 19.15 -13.65 -15.60
N ASN A 60 19.61 -13.72 -14.35
CA ASN A 60 19.18 -12.82 -13.29
C ASN A 60 19.55 -11.36 -13.62
N LYS A 61 20.76 -11.12 -14.14
CA LYS A 61 21.20 -9.78 -14.56
C LYS A 61 20.32 -9.23 -15.69
N ALA A 62 20.11 -10.02 -16.75
CA ALA A 62 19.29 -9.62 -17.90
C ALA A 62 17.84 -9.37 -17.51
N ARG A 63 17.26 -10.26 -16.69
CA ARG A 63 15.89 -10.14 -16.18
C ARG A 63 15.72 -8.90 -15.32
N ALA A 64 16.64 -8.62 -14.40
CA ALA A 64 16.59 -7.42 -13.56
C ALA A 64 16.60 -6.15 -14.41
N ALA A 65 17.51 -6.05 -15.39
CA ALA A 65 17.57 -4.90 -16.31
C ALA A 65 16.27 -4.74 -17.13
N SER A 66 15.69 -5.84 -17.60
CA SER A 66 14.41 -5.84 -18.32
C SER A 66 13.24 -5.36 -17.47
N CYS A 67 13.10 -5.90 -16.25
CA CYS A 67 12.08 -5.45 -15.29
C CYS A 67 12.21 -3.96 -15.00
N ASP A 68 13.44 -3.49 -14.81
CA ASP A 68 13.74 -2.10 -14.53
C ASP A 68 13.36 -1.20 -15.69
N ARG A 69 13.63 -1.62 -16.93
CA ARG A 69 13.22 -0.89 -18.11
C ARG A 69 11.70 -0.81 -18.25
N ILE A 70 11.00 -1.91 -18.02
CA ILE A 70 9.53 -1.94 -18.11
C ILE A 70 8.88 -1.05 -17.04
N TRP A 71 9.40 -1.06 -15.81
CA TRP A 71 8.94 -0.15 -14.75
C TRP A 71 9.27 1.31 -15.05
N TYR A 72 10.47 1.58 -15.58
CA TYR A 72 10.88 2.90 -16.04
C TYR A 72 9.93 3.45 -17.11
N ASP A 73 9.52 2.63 -18.07
CA ASP A 73 8.57 3.00 -19.13
C ASP A 73 7.12 3.19 -18.61
N GLY A 74 6.85 2.88 -17.34
CA GLY A 74 5.61 3.25 -16.63
C GLY A 74 4.68 2.11 -16.22
N TYR A 75 5.11 0.86 -16.38
CA TYR A 75 4.40 -0.26 -15.76
C TYR A 75 4.51 -0.18 -14.23
N SER A 76 3.41 -0.41 -13.50
CA SER A 76 3.38 -0.38 -12.03
C SER A 76 3.04 -1.72 -11.39
N GLY A 77 2.84 -2.77 -12.19
CA GLY A 77 2.48 -4.10 -11.70
C GLY A 77 3.69 -4.95 -11.30
N SER A 78 3.38 -6.13 -10.80
CA SER A 78 4.35 -7.20 -10.53
C SER A 78 4.56 -8.08 -11.75
N PHE A 79 5.77 -8.64 -11.88
CA PHE A 79 6.04 -9.67 -12.88
C PHE A 79 5.80 -11.05 -12.28
N VAL A 80 5.05 -11.89 -13.00
CA VAL A 80 4.95 -13.32 -12.69
C VAL A 80 6.13 -14.01 -13.37
N GLY A 81 6.90 -14.81 -12.64
CA GLY A 81 7.97 -15.59 -13.24
C GLY A 81 8.58 -16.63 -12.32
N GLY A 82 9.06 -17.72 -12.93
CA GLY A 82 9.92 -18.72 -12.32
C GLY A 82 11.32 -18.67 -12.91
N ASN A 83 12.32 -19.01 -12.11
CA ASN A 83 13.70 -19.28 -12.53
C ASN A 83 14.13 -20.69 -12.09
N GLY A 84 13.15 -21.58 -11.97
CA GLY A 84 13.39 -22.97 -11.63
C GLY A 84 13.98 -23.73 -12.82
N PRO A 85 14.54 -24.92 -12.58
CA PRO A 85 15.11 -25.74 -13.65
C PRO A 85 14.07 -26.06 -14.74
N SER A 86 12.79 -26.25 -14.40
CA SER A 86 11.73 -26.56 -15.38
C SER A 86 11.27 -25.37 -16.21
N TYR A 87 11.29 -24.15 -15.67
CA TYR A 87 10.71 -22.98 -16.33
C TYR A 87 11.55 -21.73 -16.04
N ILE A 88 12.01 -21.11 -17.12
CA ILE A 88 12.65 -19.79 -17.09
C ILE A 88 11.69 -18.78 -17.69
N THR A 89 11.35 -17.73 -16.94
CA THR A 89 10.45 -16.67 -17.41
C THR A 89 11.15 -15.31 -17.41
N MET A 90 11.14 -14.64 -18.57
CA MET A 90 11.68 -13.29 -18.74
C MET A 90 10.59 -12.31 -19.22
N PRO A 91 10.16 -11.35 -18.39
CA PRO A 91 9.44 -10.19 -18.89
C PRO A 91 10.41 -9.31 -19.68
N VAL A 92 10.07 -8.93 -20.91
CA VAL A 92 10.94 -8.11 -21.77
C VAL A 92 10.17 -7.03 -22.52
N PRO A 93 10.76 -5.84 -22.75
CA PRO A 93 10.18 -4.85 -23.65
C PRO A 93 9.94 -5.44 -25.04
N PHE A 94 8.87 -5.02 -25.73
CA PHE A 94 8.54 -5.57 -27.06
C PHE A 94 9.68 -5.45 -28.06
N SER A 95 10.48 -4.39 -27.99
CA SER A 95 11.63 -4.16 -28.85
C SER A 95 12.77 -5.17 -28.67
N GLN A 96 12.80 -5.91 -27.55
CA GLN A 96 13.87 -6.85 -27.21
C GLN A 96 13.46 -8.33 -27.32
N VAL A 97 12.22 -8.62 -27.73
CA VAL A 97 11.69 -9.99 -27.77
C VAL A 97 12.55 -10.93 -28.62
N THR A 98 12.90 -10.52 -29.84
CA THR A 98 13.72 -11.37 -30.74
C THR A 98 15.09 -11.65 -30.15
N LEU A 99 15.78 -10.62 -29.64
CA LEU A 99 17.09 -10.77 -29.00
C LEU A 99 17.04 -11.67 -27.76
N THR A 100 15.96 -11.59 -26.99
CA THR A 100 15.77 -12.44 -25.82
C THR A 100 15.59 -13.91 -26.22
N VAL A 101 14.78 -14.17 -27.25
CA VAL A 101 14.59 -15.51 -27.80
C VAL A 101 15.92 -16.10 -28.26
N ASP A 102 16.70 -15.34 -29.04
CA ASP A 102 17.99 -15.78 -29.56
C ASP A 102 19.00 -16.03 -28.43
N ALA A 103 19.05 -15.13 -27.44
CA ALA A 103 19.93 -15.27 -26.28
C ALA A 103 19.57 -16.50 -25.42
N LEU A 104 18.29 -16.76 -25.18
CA LEU A 104 17.86 -17.96 -24.43
C LEU A 104 18.13 -19.24 -25.22
N ARG A 105 17.97 -19.20 -26.55
CA ARG A 105 18.29 -20.34 -27.42
C ARG A 105 19.78 -20.67 -27.38
N ALA A 106 20.65 -19.68 -27.55
CA ALA A 106 22.10 -19.86 -27.50
C ALA A 106 22.57 -20.31 -26.11
N ALA A 107 22.00 -19.74 -25.04
CA ALA A 107 22.30 -20.14 -23.67
C ALA A 107 21.91 -21.60 -23.37
N GLU A 108 20.78 -22.06 -23.92
CA GLU A 108 20.26 -23.41 -23.68
C GLU A 108 20.91 -24.50 -24.56
N LEU A 109 21.25 -24.17 -25.81
CA LEU A 109 21.80 -25.14 -26.77
C LEU A 109 23.32 -25.16 -26.80
N ASP A 110 23.94 -23.98 -26.72
CA ASP A 110 25.37 -23.79 -26.97
C ASP A 110 26.13 -23.41 -25.69
N HIS A 111 25.42 -23.25 -24.57
CA HIS A 111 25.95 -22.71 -23.30
C HIS A 111 26.63 -21.33 -23.46
N ASP A 112 26.23 -20.56 -24.48
CA ASP A 112 26.71 -19.20 -24.71
C ASP A 112 25.80 -18.17 -24.01
N TYR A 113 26.33 -17.53 -22.97
CA TYR A 113 25.61 -16.52 -22.18
C TYR A 113 25.87 -15.09 -22.62
N SER A 114 26.67 -14.88 -23.67
CA SER A 114 27.04 -13.54 -24.17
C SER A 114 25.84 -12.71 -24.60
N GLY A 115 24.82 -13.36 -25.20
CA GLY A 115 23.57 -12.73 -25.58
C GLY A 115 22.78 -12.18 -24.39
N LEU A 116 22.77 -12.89 -23.26
CA LEU A 116 22.10 -12.45 -22.03
C LEU A 116 22.85 -11.29 -21.39
N HIS A 117 24.18 -11.31 -21.39
CA HIS A 117 25.00 -10.18 -20.92
C HIS A 117 24.77 -8.94 -21.79
N THR A 118 24.80 -9.09 -23.10
CA THR A 118 24.53 -8.01 -24.06
C THR A 118 23.13 -7.42 -23.87
N LEU A 119 22.13 -8.27 -23.65
CA LEU A 119 20.76 -7.84 -23.35
C LEU A 119 20.69 -7.04 -22.06
N ALA A 120 21.37 -7.51 -21.00
CA ALA A 120 21.44 -6.81 -19.72
C ALA A 120 22.07 -5.41 -19.87
N ASP A 121 23.19 -5.31 -20.57
CA ASP A 121 23.93 -4.06 -20.74
C ASP A 121 23.15 -3.08 -21.62
N ARG A 122 22.45 -3.57 -22.65
CA ARG A 122 21.57 -2.74 -23.50
C ARG A 122 20.37 -2.16 -22.74
N LEU A 123 19.86 -2.89 -21.76
CA LEU A 123 18.70 -2.49 -20.95
C LEU A 123 19.07 -1.75 -19.68
N ALA A 124 20.37 -1.65 -19.37
CA ALA A 124 20.86 -0.99 -18.18
C ALA A 124 20.42 0.48 -18.15
N LEU A 125 19.92 0.89 -16.99
CA LEU A 125 19.58 2.28 -16.69
C LEU A 125 20.66 2.83 -15.75
N PRO A 126 21.05 4.11 -15.86
CA PRO A 126 22.05 4.74 -14.99
C PRO A 126 21.46 5.10 -13.62
N ILE A 127 20.87 4.11 -12.94
CA ILE A 127 20.18 4.26 -11.66
C ILE A 127 21.14 4.78 -10.58
N ASP A 128 22.37 4.27 -10.58
CA ASP A 128 23.39 4.67 -9.61
C ASP A 128 23.78 6.15 -9.77
N ASP A 129 23.80 6.66 -11.01
CA ASP A 129 24.11 8.06 -11.29
C ASP A 129 22.95 8.97 -10.90
N TRP A 130 21.71 8.57 -11.25
CA TRP A 130 20.50 9.29 -10.83
C TRP A 130 20.34 9.37 -9.31
N LEU A 131 20.81 8.34 -8.59
CA LEU A 131 20.73 8.22 -7.14
C LEU A 131 22.05 8.53 -6.42
N ALA A 132 23.02 9.16 -7.10
CA ALA A 132 24.28 9.57 -6.48
C ALA A 132 24.04 10.56 -5.30
N PRO A 133 25.03 10.88 -4.46
CA PRO A 133 24.88 11.92 -3.43
C PRO A 133 24.61 13.31 -4.02
N GLY A 134 23.89 14.17 -3.29
CA GLY A 134 23.68 15.58 -3.63
C GLY A 134 22.37 15.91 -4.35
N ASP A 135 22.07 17.21 -4.40
CA ASP A 135 20.87 17.75 -5.02
C ASP A 135 21.12 18.03 -6.49
N ARG A 136 20.23 17.55 -7.36
CA ARG A 136 20.34 17.76 -8.81
C ARG A 136 18.99 17.78 -9.50
N GLU A 137 18.97 18.42 -10.64
CA GLU A 137 17.87 18.37 -11.60
C GLU A 137 18.20 17.34 -12.68
N LEU A 138 17.29 16.40 -12.91
CA LEU A 138 17.30 15.50 -14.06
C LEU A 138 16.32 16.06 -15.08
N ILE A 139 16.73 16.20 -16.34
CA ILE A 139 15.98 16.85 -17.41
C ILE A 139 15.39 15.78 -18.33
N ARG A 140 14.09 15.91 -18.63
CA ARG A 140 13.40 15.02 -19.56
C ARG A 140 13.90 15.24 -20.98
N GLY A 141 14.18 14.15 -21.70
CA GLY A 141 14.78 14.14 -23.04
C GLY A 141 16.30 14.22 -23.04
N ILE A 142 16.93 14.38 -21.87
CA ILE A 142 18.39 14.33 -21.69
C ILE A 142 18.74 13.17 -20.78
N ASP A 143 18.22 13.20 -19.55
CA ASP A 143 18.53 12.22 -18.50
C ASP A 143 17.51 11.08 -18.47
N PHE A 144 16.26 11.33 -18.86
CA PHE A 144 15.18 10.34 -18.90
C PHE A 144 14.10 10.72 -19.90
N ASP A 145 13.31 9.75 -20.37
CA ASP A 145 12.24 9.94 -21.38
C ASP A 145 10.80 9.92 -20.82
N PRO A 146 10.46 9.07 -19.83
CA PRO A 146 9.10 8.94 -19.32
C PRO A 146 8.53 10.25 -18.75
N PRO A 147 7.20 10.33 -18.52
CA PRO A 147 6.64 11.46 -17.80
C PRO A 147 7.33 11.66 -16.43
N PRO A 148 7.65 12.91 -16.01
CA PRO A 148 8.44 13.16 -14.80
C PRO A 148 7.89 12.52 -13.52
N HIS A 149 6.57 12.42 -13.38
CA HIS A 149 5.94 11.77 -12.22
C HIS A 149 6.13 10.23 -12.19
N VAL A 150 6.13 9.59 -13.37
CA VAL A 150 6.41 8.16 -13.53
C VAL A 150 7.87 7.89 -13.18
N PHE A 151 8.78 8.68 -13.78
CA PHE A 151 10.21 8.56 -13.53
C PHE A 151 10.56 8.77 -12.06
N LEU A 152 10.01 9.80 -11.41
CA LEU A 152 10.21 10.02 -9.97
C LEU A 152 9.68 8.87 -9.11
N SER A 153 8.56 8.26 -9.48
CA SER A 153 8.00 7.11 -8.75
C SER A 153 8.90 5.88 -8.88
N PHE A 154 9.40 5.61 -10.10
CA PHE A 154 10.41 4.59 -10.36
C PHE A 154 11.69 4.82 -9.52
N LEU A 155 12.24 6.04 -9.53
CA LEU A 155 13.44 6.38 -8.75
C LEU A 155 13.23 6.21 -7.24
N ARG A 156 12.04 6.56 -6.72
CA ARG A 156 11.72 6.35 -5.29
C ARG A 156 11.71 4.86 -4.92
N ALA A 157 11.13 4.01 -5.78
CA ALA A 157 11.16 2.57 -5.56
C ALA A 157 12.60 2.02 -5.59
N LYS A 158 13.44 2.53 -6.49
CA LYS A 158 14.86 2.16 -6.57
C LYS A 158 15.66 2.61 -5.36
N ALA A 159 15.49 3.86 -4.96
CA ALA A 159 16.09 4.38 -3.74
C ALA A 159 15.70 3.53 -2.52
N GLY A 160 14.42 3.19 -2.36
CA GLY A 160 13.94 2.35 -1.26
C GLY A 160 14.60 0.98 -1.21
N ARG A 161 14.75 0.29 -2.35
CA ARG A 161 15.47 -1.01 -2.43
C ARG A 161 16.95 -0.87 -2.08
N LEU A 162 17.55 0.27 -2.39
CA LEU A 162 18.91 0.62 -2.00
C LEU A 162 19.00 1.20 -0.58
N GLY A 163 17.93 1.15 0.23
CA GLY A 163 17.89 1.69 1.59
C GLY A 163 18.04 3.22 1.67
N LEU A 164 17.89 3.92 0.55
CA LEU A 164 17.95 5.37 0.45
C LEU A 164 16.56 5.97 0.59
N ARG A 165 16.50 7.17 1.18
CA ARG A 165 15.33 8.03 1.12
C ARG A 165 15.50 9.03 0.00
N LEU A 166 14.58 9.03 -0.96
CA LEU A 166 14.59 9.98 -2.08
C LEU A 166 13.56 11.09 -1.87
N ASN A 167 14.04 12.28 -1.50
CA ASN A 167 13.23 13.48 -1.61
C ASN A 167 13.30 13.96 -3.07
N GLY A 168 12.15 14.11 -3.72
CA GLY A 168 12.16 14.56 -5.11
C GLY A 168 10.86 15.21 -5.53
N ARG A 169 10.95 16.06 -6.56
CA ARG A 169 9.86 16.85 -7.12
C ARG A 169 9.89 16.75 -8.64
N ALA A 170 8.77 16.33 -9.22
CA ALA A 170 8.55 16.39 -10.65
C ALA A 170 8.03 17.79 -11.03
N THR A 171 8.59 18.35 -12.10
CA THR A 171 8.09 19.53 -12.81
C THR A 171 7.57 19.11 -14.20
N ALA A 172 7.16 20.04 -15.05
CA ALA A 172 6.67 19.73 -16.39
C ALA A 172 7.76 19.09 -17.30
N GLY A 173 9.03 19.41 -17.07
CA GLY A 173 10.15 18.98 -17.91
C GLY A 173 11.32 18.35 -17.17
N SER A 174 11.27 18.25 -15.84
CA SER A 174 12.41 17.79 -15.04
C SER A 174 11.97 17.10 -13.75
N VAL A 175 12.92 16.42 -13.10
CA VAL A 175 12.78 15.87 -11.77
C VAL A 175 13.96 16.33 -10.92
N TRP A 176 13.65 17.06 -9.86
CA TRP A 176 14.62 17.39 -8.81
C TRP A 176 14.74 16.22 -7.85
N VAL A 177 15.95 15.79 -7.55
CA VAL A 177 16.23 14.66 -6.66
C VAL A 177 17.27 15.02 -5.61
N ARG A 178 17.01 14.55 -4.38
CA ARG A 178 17.90 14.58 -3.23
C ARG A 178 17.88 13.20 -2.55
N PRO A 179 18.71 12.26 -3.01
CA PRO A 179 18.89 10.96 -2.37
C PRO A 179 19.67 11.13 -1.07
N THR A 180 19.15 10.56 0.01
CA THR A 180 19.75 10.63 1.35
C THR A 180 19.88 9.23 1.93
N LEU A 181 21.00 8.95 2.57
CA LEU A 181 21.19 7.72 3.33
C LEU A 181 20.72 7.95 4.78
N PRO A 182 19.65 7.28 5.25
CA PRO A 182 19.22 7.40 6.64
C PRO A 182 20.29 6.87 7.61
N ALA A 183 20.47 7.54 8.75
CA ALA A 183 21.48 7.16 9.74
C ALA A 183 21.34 5.70 10.23
N ALA A 184 20.11 5.21 10.41
CA ALA A 184 19.85 3.83 10.78
C ALA A 184 20.32 2.82 9.70
N GLN A 185 20.13 3.15 8.42
CA GLN A 185 20.60 2.31 7.31
C GLN A 185 22.12 2.30 7.21
N LYS A 186 22.76 3.44 7.48
CA LYS A 186 24.22 3.53 7.59
C LYS A 186 24.76 2.62 8.69
N GLN A 187 24.25 2.78 9.92
CA GLN A 187 24.66 1.97 11.07
C GLN A 187 24.45 0.48 10.85
N LEU A 188 23.34 0.10 10.21
CA LEU A 188 23.03 -1.30 9.90
C LEU A 188 24.09 -1.92 8.98
N ARG A 189 24.52 -1.19 7.94
CA ARG A 189 25.50 -1.68 6.96
C ARG A 189 26.92 -1.72 7.52
N GLU A 190 27.29 -0.73 8.32
CA GLU A 190 28.56 -0.72 9.05
C GLU A 190 28.64 -1.88 10.05
N ARG A 191 27.52 -2.23 10.70
CA ARG A 191 27.45 -3.32 11.68
C ARG A 191 27.41 -4.72 11.07
N PHE A 192 26.88 -4.85 9.86
CA PHE A 192 26.71 -6.15 9.18
C PHE A 192 27.28 -6.12 7.73
N PRO A 193 28.59 -5.91 7.55
CA PRO A 193 29.18 -5.78 6.21
C PRO A 193 28.99 -7.03 5.34
N GLU A 194 28.94 -8.21 5.95
CA GLU A 194 28.72 -9.49 5.27
C GLU A 194 27.32 -9.61 4.62
N GLN A 195 26.33 -8.88 5.17
CA GLN A 195 24.97 -8.81 4.61
C GLN A 195 24.86 -7.77 3.48
N TYR A 196 25.84 -6.88 3.35
CA TYR A 196 25.87 -5.80 2.36
C TYR A 196 27.22 -5.76 1.62
N PRO A 197 27.63 -6.87 0.98
CA PRO A 197 28.92 -6.94 0.31
C PRO A 197 29.01 -5.89 -0.80
N GLY A 198 30.11 -5.11 -0.81
CA GLY A 198 30.36 -4.08 -1.82
C GLY A 198 29.63 -2.75 -1.58
N TRP A 199 28.91 -2.56 -0.46
CA TRP A 199 28.39 -1.24 -0.12
C TRP A 199 29.53 -0.28 0.19
N VAL A 200 29.61 0.80 -0.60
CA VAL A 200 30.52 1.92 -0.37
C VAL A 200 29.69 3.12 0.10
N ASP A 201 30.02 3.68 1.25
CA ASP A 201 29.38 4.89 1.75
C ASP A 201 29.82 6.11 0.94
N ARG A 202 28.99 6.49 -0.04
CA ARG A 202 29.18 7.69 -0.86
C ARG A 202 28.60 8.96 -0.21
N TRP A 203 27.84 8.82 0.90
CA TRP A 203 27.07 9.92 1.51
C TRP A 203 27.79 10.55 2.70
N THR A 204 28.60 9.79 3.43
CA THR A 204 29.36 10.34 4.56
C THR A 204 30.48 11.26 4.08
N GLY A 205 30.50 12.48 4.62
CA GLY A 205 31.51 13.48 4.25
C GLY A 205 31.28 14.14 2.91
N TYR A 206 30.15 13.87 2.22
CA TYR A 206 29.76 14.63 1.05
C TYR A 206 29.49 16.09 1.43
N VAL A 207 30.19 17.01 0.77
CA VAL A 207 29.98 18.45 0.88
C VAL A 207 29.37 18.92 -0.44
N GLU A 208 28.24 19.63 -0.36
CA GLU A 208 27.61 20.21 -1.56
C GLU A 208 28.61 21.18 -2.23
N PRO A 209 28.90 21.04 -3.53
CA PRO A 209 29.75 21.99 -4.24
C PRO A 209 29.12 23.39 -4.24
N ASP A 210 29.94 24.41 -3.97
CA ASP A 210 29.52 25.81 -4.07
C ASP A 210 29.00 26.11 -5.49
N GLY A 211 27.77 26.64 -5.59
CA GLY A 211 27.16 27.03 -6.86
C GLY A 211 26.23 26.00 -7.49
N THR A 212 25.83 24.93 -6.79
CA THR A 212 24.75 24.06 -7.25
C THR A 212 23.42 24.81 -7.35
N PHE A 213 22.67 24.54 -8.42
CA PHE A 213 21.37 25.15 -8.67
C PHE A 213 20.43 24.87 -7.49
N ALA A 214 20.21 25.87 -6.63
CA ALA A 214 19.30 25.74 -5.51
C ALA A 214 17.88 25.54 -6.04
N ARG A 215 17.22 24.48 -5.57
CA ARG A 215 15.80 24.24 -5.86
C ARG A 215 15.00 25.53 -5.57
N PRO A 216 14.08 25.96 -6.45
CA PRO A 216 13.23 27.11 -6.18
C PRO A 216 12.48 26.93 -4.85
N TRP A 217 12.69 27.86 -3.92
CA TRP A 217 12.07 27.87 -2.60
C TRP A 217 10.54 28.03 -2.74
N VAL A 218 9.79 27.07 -2.21
CA VAL A 218 8.33 27.13 -2.13
C VAL A 218 7.96 26.67 -0.71
N GLY A 219 7.66 27.64 0.15
CA GLY A 219 7.65 27.55 1.61
C GLY A 219 7.15 26.23 2.22
N GLY A 220 7.85 25.76 3.25
CA GLY A 220 7.47 24.62 4.07
C GLY A 220 8.39 24.43 5.26
N ARG A 221 7.83 24.63 6.48
CA ARG A 221 8.28 24.30 7.84
C ARG A 221 9.77 24.48 8.18
N GLU A 222 10.02 25.47 9.03
CA GLU A 222 11.24 25.73 9.79
C GLU A 222 11.89 24.43 10.33
N GLU A 223 13.16 24.22 10.01
CA GLU A 223 13.97 23.06 10.41
C GLU A 223 14.58 23.19 11.84
N ASP A 224 14.26 24.24 12.60
CA ASP A 224 15.05 24.62 13.79
C ASP A 224 14.55 24.12 15.17
N LEU A 225 13.52 23.27 15.26
CA LEU A 225 12.98 22.86 16.57
C LEU A 225 13.75 21.74 17.29
N SER A 226 14.90 21.29 16.78
CA SER A 226 15.57 20.06 17.28
C SER A 226 16.92 20.30 17.96
N TYR A 227 17.42 21.54 17.99
CA TYR A 227 18.74 21.82 18.59
C TYR A 227 18.66 21.70 20.12
N GLY A 228 19.32 20.67 20.68
CA GLY A 228 19.40 20.43 22.13
C GLY A 228 18.45 19.36 22.69
N ALA A 229 17.68 18.65 21.87
CA ALA A 229 16.83 17.56 22.34
C ALA A 229 17.66 16.31 22.70
N THR A 230 17.43 15.75 23.90
CA THR A 230 18.10 14.53 24.36
C THR A 230 17.68 13.33 23.50
N PRO A 231 18.62 12.53 22.94
CA PRO A 231 18.29 11.35 22.14
C PRO A 231 17.47 10.33 22.94
N VAL A 232 16.41 9.80 22.32
CA VAL A 232 15.55 8.76 22.93
C VAL A 232 16.29 7.43 22.96
N GLN A 233 16.31 6.77 24.12
CA GLN A 233 16.82 5.40 24.25
C GLN A 233 15.77 4.39 23.83
N PHE A 234 16.10 3.53 22.86
CA PHE A 234 15.25 2.42 22.45
C PHE A 234 15.73 1.12 23.09
N ARG A 235 14.80 0.41 23.75
CA ARG A 235 15.04 -0.94 24.29
C ARG A 235 14.29 -1.95 23.43
N SER A 236 14.98 -3.01 23.02
CA SER A 236 14.37 -4.12 22.28
C SER A 236 13.58 -5.01 23.24
N LEU A 237 12.28 -5.13 23.00
CA LEU A 237 11.41 -6.13 23.61
C LEU A 237 10.99 -7.12 22.53
N SER A 238 11.21 -8.41 22.75
CA SER A 238 10.70 -9.47 21.88
C SER A 238 9.19 -9.60 22.09
N THR A 239 8.39 -9.01 21.20
CA THR A 239 6.95 -9.26 21.14
C THR A 239 6.67 -10.50 20.31
N ALA A 240 5.88 -11.42 20.86
CA ALA A 240 5.47 -12.66 20.19
C ALA A 240 4.80 -12.38 18.83
N SER A 241 5.43 -12.82 17.76
CA SER A 241 4.88 -12.77 16.40
C SER A 241 3.97 -13.97 16.18
N GLY A 242 2.67 -13.78 16.39
CA GLY A 242 1.68 -14.85 16.15
C GLY A 242 0.24 -14.53 16.53
N GLY A 243 -0.18 -13.25 16.54
CA GLY A 243 -1.55 -12.86 16.86
C GLY A 243 -2.21 -12.05 15.74
N GLU A 244 -3.53 -12.13 15.63
CA GLU A 244 -4.34 -11.20 14.82
C GLU A 244 -3.98 -9.75 15.17
N CYS A 245 -3.88 -8.87 14.16
CA CYS A 245 -3.68 -7.45 14.42
C CYS A 245 -4.91 -6.89 15.14
N PRO A 246 -4.79 -6.05 16.17
CA PRO A 246 -5.91 -5.33 16.77
C PRO A 246 -6.72 -4.49 15.77
N CYS A 247 -6.12 -4.16 14.62
CA CYS A 247 -6.76 -3.50 13.50
C CYS A 247 -7.69 -4.40 12.67
N GLY A 248 -7.79 -5.69 13.00
CA GLY A 248 -8.63 -6.69 12.35
C GLY A 248 -8.10 -7.28 11.04
N MET A 249 -6.87 -6.93 10.63
CA MET A 249 -6.20 -7.59 9.51
C MET A 249 -5.31 -8.74 10.00
N THR A 250 -5.37 -9.89 9.32
CA THR A 250 -4.45 -10.98 9.57
C THR A 250 -3.06 -10.60 9.02
N LEU A 251 -2.01 -10.90 9.78
CA LEU A 251 -0.62 -10.60 9.42
C LEU A 251 -0.10 -11.38 8.19
N ARG A 252 -0.91 -12.29 7.62
CA ARG A 252 -0.54 -13.15 6.49
C ARG A 252 -1.75 -13.46 5.61
N GLU A 253 -1.84 -12.79 4.46
CA GLU A 253 -2.23 -13.48 3.23
C GLU A 253 -0.97 -13.59 2.35
N PRO A 254 -0.57 -14.82 1.96
CA PRO A 254 0.62 -15.02 1.12
C PRO A 254 0.33 -14.47 -0.28
N GLY A 255 0.71 -13.22 -0.50
CA GLY A 255 0.48 -12.51 -1.76
C GLY A 255 0.36 -11.00 -1.62
N ASP A 256 0.10 -10.50 -0.40
CA ASP A 256 -0.10 -9.07 -0.16
C ASP A 256 1.15 -8.45 0.48
N GLY A 257 1.69 -7.40 -0.13
CA GLY A 257 3.06 -6.90 0.09
C GLY A 257 3.33 -6.22 1.44
N GLY A 258 2.57 -6.48 2.50
CA GLY A 258 2.68 -5.84 3.82
C GLY A 258 2.31 -4.34 3.85
N ASP A 259 2.31 -3.68 2.70
CA ASP A 259 1.97 -2.27 2.52
C ASP A 259 0.49 -1.98 2.78
N GLU A 260 -0.43 -2.87 2.37
CA GLU A 260 -1.87 -2.69 2.62
C GLU A 260 -2.21 -2.79 4.11
N HIS A 261 -1.63 -3.78 4.81
CA HIS A 261 -1.79 -3.90 6.25
C HIS A 261 -1.21 -2.68 6.97
N THR A 262 -0.01 -2.22 6.59
CA THR A 262 0.61 -1.02 7.19
C THR A 262 -0.24 0.24 6.95
N ALA A 263 -0.79 0.41 5.75
CA ALA A 263 -1.67 1.52 5.42
C ALA A 263 -2.99 1.45 6.20
N HIS A 264 -3.62 0.28 6.29
CA HIS A 264 -4.82 0.06 7.09
C HIS A 264 -4.55 0.31 8.57
N HIS A 265 -3.44 -0.18 9.10
CA HIS A 265 -3.04 0.02 10.49
C HIS A 265 -2.84 1.52 10.80
N THR A 266 -2.21 2.25 9.88
CA THR A 266 -2.05 3.71 10.01
C THR A 266 -3.41 4.42 10.03
N MET A 267 -4.33 4.01 9.16
CA MET A 267 -5.69 4.56 9.12
C MET A 267 -6.50 4.22 10.38
N TRP A 268 -6.40 2.98 10.87
CA TRP A 268 -7.05 2.54 12.10
C TRP A 268 -6.52 3.31 13.32
N ALA A 269 -5.20 3.49 13.40
CA ALA A 269 -4.56 4.16 14.52
C ALA A 269 -4.82 5.68 14.55
N PHE A 270 -4.69 6.36 13.40
CA PHE A 270 -4.67 7.82 13.33
C PHE A 270 -5.89 8.44 12.64
N GLY A 271 -6.72 7.64 11.99
CA GLY A 271 -7.88 8.10 11.21
C GLY A 271 -7.66 8.03 9.70
N ALA A 272 -8.75 8.16 8.94
CA ALA A 272 -8.70 8.14 7.48
C ALA A 272 -8.33 9.53 6.94
N ARG A 273 -7.34 9.62 6.05
CA ARG A 273 -6.93 10.91 5.49
C ARG A 273 -8.07 11.55 4.67
N VAL A 274 -8.35 12.82 4.93
CA VAL A 274 -9.33 13.58 4.15
C VAL A 274 -8.78 13.80 2.73
N PRO A 275 -9.55 13.52 1.66
CA PRO A 275 -9.13 13.78 0.29
C PRO A 275 -8.79 15.26 0.08
N LYS A 276 -7.69 15.56 -0.63
CA LYS A 276 -7.22 16.94 -0.84
C LYS A 276 -8.17 17.82 -1.65
N ASN A 277 -9.02 17.19 -2.45
CA ASN A 277 -10.01 17.84 -3.30
C ASN A 277 -11.40 17.95 -2.63
N LEU A 278 -11.48 17.71 -1.32
CA LEU A 278 -12.71 17.82 -0.55
C LEU A 278 -12.65 19.09 0.30
N ASP A 279 -13.53 20.04 -0.03
CA ASP A 279 -13.65 21.30 0.71
C ASP A 279 -14.33 21.05 2.06
N TRP A 280 -13.55 21.09 3.13
CA TRP A 280 -13.99 20.78 4.49
C TRP A 280 -13.75 21.97 5.42
N TRP A 281 -14.83 22.65 5.81
CA TRP A 281 -14.80 23.97 6.47
C TRP A 281 -15.03 23.93 8.00
N GLY A 282 -15.46 22.80 8.58
CA GLY A 282 -15.68 22.66 10.03
C GLY A 282 -14.87 21.52 10.67
N ASP A 283 -15.12 21.22 11.93
CA ASP A 283 -14.53 20.06 12.62
C ASP A 283 -15.35 18.78 12.41
N LEU A 284 -16.66 18.92 12.19
CA LEU A 284 -17.61 17.85 11.98
C LEU A 284 -18.32 18.03 10.63
N ALA A 285 -18.51 16.95 9.88
CA ALA A 285 -19.32 16.93 8.67
C ALA A 285 -20.46 15.91 8.82
N VAL A 286 -21.67 16.31 8.42
CA VAL A 286 -22.83 15.42 8.32
C VAL A 286 -23.01 15.02 6.87
N VAL A 287 -22.92 13.73 6.59
CA VAL A 287 -23.04 13.15 5.25
C VAL A 287 -24.37 12.42 5.17
N THR A 288 -25.27 12.91 4.33
CA THR A 288 -26.56 12.28 4.02
C THR A 288 -26.45 11.43 2.76
N THR A 289 -27.46 10.61 2.50
CA THR A 289 -27.56 9.83 1.25
C THR A 289 -27.66 10.71 0.00
N GLN A 290 -28.05 11.98 0.17
CA GLN A 290 -28.12 13.00 -0.89
C GLN A 290 -26.83 13.81 -1.07
N SER A 291 -25.83 13.61 -0.20
CA SER A 291 -24.57 14.36 -0.27
C SER A 291 -23.76 14.04 -1.54
N PRO A 292 -22.83 14.92 -1.95
CA PRO A 292 -21.95 14.66 -3.10
C PRO A 292 -21.22 13.32 -2.98
N ILE A 293 -20.98 12.65 -4.13
CA ILE A 293 -20.39 11.29 -4.16
C ILE A 293 -19.02 11.20 -3.46
N THR A 294 -18.25 12.29 -3.44
CA THR A 294 -16.96 12.35 -2.74
C THR A 294 -17.11 12.19 -1.23
N TRP A 295 -18.12 12.83 -0.62
CA TRP A 295 -18.47 12.67 0.79
C TRP A 295 -18.99 11.27 1.10
N ARG A 296 -19.88 10.74 0.25
CA ARG A 296 -20.45 9.40 0.43
C ARG A 296 -19.39 8.30 0.29
N ARG A 297 -18.42 8.46 -0.61
CA ARG A 297 -17.24 7.57 -0.73
C ARG A 297 -16.34 7.64 0.49
N LEU A 298 -16.12 8.82 1.06
CA LEU A 298 -15.34 8.98 2.29
C LEU A 298 -16.04 8.29 3.47
N ALA A 299 -17.34 8.50 3.65
CA ALA A 299 -18.13 7.81 4.68
C ALA A 299 -18.07 6.28 4.50
N HIS A 300 -18.21 5.79 3.27
CA HIS A 300 -18.06 4.37 2.94
C HIS A 300 -16.66 3.83 3.27
N GLN A 301 -15.59 4.59 2.98
CA GLN A 301 -14.22 4.20 3.31
C GLN A 301 -14.03 4.08 4.82
N VAL A 302 -14.49 5.08 5.59
CA VAL A 302 -14.34 5.10 7.05
C VAL A 302 -15.19 3.99 7.71
N ALA A 303 -16.38 3.71 7.19
CA ALA A 303 -17.22 2.59 7.64
C ALA A 303 -16.54 1.22 7.50
N GLY A 304 -15.52 1.09 6.65
CA GLY A 304 -14.71 -0.12 6.53
C GLY A 304 -13.74 -0.36 7.69
N MET A 305 -13.41 0.67 8.49
CA MET A 305 -12.51 0.54 9.65
C MET A 305 -13.12 -0.36 10.74
N PRO A 306 -14.30 -0.03 11.31
CA PRO A 306 -14.93 -0.87 12.34
C PRO A 306 -15.36 -2.24 11.80
N GLN A 307 -15.71 -2.33 10.51
CA GLN A 307 -16.01 -3.60 9.84
C GLN A 307 -14.83 -4.56 9.92
N ARG A 308 -13.63 -4.10 9.52
CA ARG A 308 -12.42 -4.93 9.56
C ARG A 308 -12.00 -5.22 10.99
N GLU A 309 -12.00 -4.21 11.87
CA GLU A 309 -11.60 -4.33 13.28
C GLU A 309 -12.41 -5.38 14.05
N ASN A 310 -13.71 -5.51 13.77
CA ASN A 310 -14.61 -6.40 14.50
C ASN A 310 -15.18 -7.54 13.65
N HIS A 311 -14.68 -7.72 12.43
CA HIS A 311 -15.03 -8.80 11.51
C HIS A 311 -16.54 -8.90 11.19
N TYR A 312 -17.19 -7.76 10.92
CA TYR A 312 -18.57 -7.76 10.45
C TYR A 312 -18.65 -7.97 8.92
N ASP A 313 -19.73 -8.61 8.45
CA ASP A 313 -19.89 -8.97 7.04
C ASP A 313 -20.19 -7.78 6.13
N PHE A 314 -20.69 -6.66 6.68
CA PHE A 314 -21.09 -5.48 5.92
C PHE A 314 -20.68 -4.16 6.58
N ARG A 315 -20.61 -3.10 5.77
CA ARG A 315 -20.35 -1.73 6.24
C ARG A 315 -21.63 -1.10 6.72
N SER A 316 -21.55 -0.29 7.77
CA SER A 316 -22.67 0.53 8.28
C SER A 316 -23.11 1.64 7.31
N TRP A 317 -22.37 1.87 6.23
CA TRP A 317 -22.70 2.84 5.18
C TRP A 317 -22.42 2.25 3.80
N SER A 318 -23.45 2.16 2.95
CA SER A 318 -23.39 1.57 1.61
C SER A 318 -23.99 2.46 0.50
N HIS A 319 -24.43 3.67 0.82
CA HIS A 319 -25.13 4.57 -0.12
C HIS A 319 -24.19 5.23 -1.13
N LEU A 320 -23.76 4.47 -2.14
CA LEU A 320 -22.88 4.93 -3.22
C LEU A 320 -23.61 5.20 -4.56
N GLY A 321 -24.90 4.91 -4.64
CA GLY A 321 -25.75 5.10 -5.83
C GLY A 321 -26.10 6.57 -6.12
N GLU A 322 -27.20 6.82 -6.83
CA GLU A 322 -27.69 8.19 -7.06
C GLU A 322 -28.11 8.87 -5.73
N PRO A 323 -28.02 10.21 -5.62
CA PRO A 323 -28.51 10.94 -4.46
C PRO A 323 -30.03 10.76 -4.27
N GLU A 324 -30.43 10.04 -3.22
CA GLU A 324 -31.83 9.78 -2.88
C GLU A 324 -32.02 9.91 -1.38
N GLY A 325 -33.09 10.58 -0.94
CA GLY A 325 -33.42 10.68 0.49
C GLY A 325 -33.97 9.34 0.99
N THR A 326 -33.57 8.94 2.20
CA THR A 326 -34.15 7.75 2.84
C THR A 326 -35.29 8.15 3.79
N PRO A 327 -36.35 7.33 3.91
CA PRO A 327 -37.49 7.64 4.77
C PRO A 327 -37.14 7.67 6.27
N ASP A 328 -36.03 7.03 6.65
CA ASP A 328 -35.48 6.93 8.01
C ASP A 328 -34.36 7.97 8.27
N ASN A 329 -34.14 8.94 7.38
CA ASN A 329 -33.15 10.01 7.57
C ASN A 329 -31.72 9.49 7.88
N MET A 330 -31.24 8.56 7.06
CA MET A 330 -29.93 7.93 7.20
C MET A 330 -28.79 8.93 6.97
N ARG A 331 -27.88 9.03 7.93
CA ARG A 331 -26.78 10.00 7.93
C ARG A 331 -25.54 9.50 8.66
N ALA A 332 -24.38 10.00 8.25
CA ALA A 332 -23.09 9.70 8.86
C ALA A 332 -22.38 10.98 9.31
N TYR A 333 -21.88 10.99 10.53
CA TYR A 333 -21.09 12.07 11.12
C TYR A 333 -19.62 11.71 11.03
N LEU A 334 -18.84 12.60 10.44
CA LEU A 334 -17.39 12.46 10.29
C LEU A 334 -16.70 13.58 11.08
N LEU A 335 -15.94 13.22 12.11
CA LEU A 335 -15.16 14.19 12.90
C LEU A 335 -13.71 14.22 12.41
N LYS A 336 -13.19 15.42 12.15
CA LYS A 336 -11.86 15.65 11.61
C LYS A 336 -10.92 16.27 12.66
N ALA A 337 -9.67 15.83 12.64
CA ALA A 337 -8.55 16.52 13.28
C ALA A 337 -7.28 16.35 12.44
N ASN A 338 -6.45 17.40 12.33
CA ASN A 338 -5.15 17.35 11.63
C ASN A 338 -5.19 16.81 10.19
N GLY A 339 -6.33 16.97 9.49
CA GLY A 339 -6.51 16.47 8.12
C GLY A 339 -6.91 14.98 8.02
N TYR A 340 -7.27 14.35 9.13
CA TYR A 340 -7.76 12.99 9.21
C TYR A 340 -9.17 12.95 9.81
N VAL A 341 -10.01 12.03 9.33
CA VAL A 341 -11.28 11.65 9.96
C VAL A 341 -10.93 10.72 11.13
N ILE A 342 -11.07 11.22 12.34
CA ILE A 342 -10.69 10.55 13.60
C ILE A 342 -11.89 9.90 14.30
N GLY A 343 -13.11 10.25 13.89
CA GLY A 343 -14.35 9.74 14.47
C GLY A 343 -15.43 9.58 13.40
N TYR A 344 -16.23 8.53 13.56
CA TYR A 344 -17.32 8.16 12.66
C TYR A 344 -18.53 7.70 13.46
N LEU A 345 -19.71 8.19 13.08
CA LEU A 345 -20.99 7.69 13.60
C LEU A 345 -21.98 7.57 12.45
N ALA A 346 -22.65 6.43 12.30
CA ALA A 346 -23.79 6.27 11.41
C ALA A 346 -25.08 6.14 12.22
N ALA A 347 -26.13 6.82 11.76
CA ALA A 347 -27.43 6.82 12.40
C ALA A 347 -28.59 6.91 11.38
N HIS A 348 -29.74 6.38 11.77
CA HIS A 348 -31.04 6.65 11.18
C HIS A 348 -32.04 6.90 12.30
N ASP A 349 -33.18 7.48 11.98
CA ASP A 349 -34.26 7.71 12.93
C ASP A 349 -35.24 6.53 12.89
N THR A 350 -35.68 6.06 14.05
CA THR A 350 -36.68 5.00 14.18
C THR A 350 -37.59 5.28 15.37
N ASN A 351 -38.67 4.52 15.49
CA ASN A 351 -39.70 4.65 16.51
C ASN A 351 -39.97 3.34 17.25
N GLU A 352 -39.04 2.39 17.25
CA GLU A 352 -39.17 1.13 17.97
C GLU A 352 -38.02 1.00 18.96
N HIS A 353 -38.29 1.25 20.24
CA HIS A 353 -37.26 1.27 21.27
C HIS A 353 -37.66 0.53 22.54
N ARG A 354 -36.66 -0.04 23.20
CA ARG A 354 -36.75 -0.54 24.56
C ARG A 354 -35.68 0.08 25.44
N HIS A 355 -36.00 0.38 26.68
CA HIS A 355 -35.00 0.87 27.62
C HIS A 355 -34.14 -0.29 28.16
N TRP A 356 -32.88 0.01 28.44
CA TRP A 356 -31.93 -0.92 29.04
C TRP A 356 -31.06 -0.20 30.07
N ASP A 357 -31.16 -0.59 31.33
CA ASP A 357 -30.45 0.03 32.45
C ASP A 357 -28.93 -0.25 32.50
N LEU A 358 -28.40 -1.00 31.51
CA LEU A 358 -27.00 -1.38 31.35
C LEU A 358 -26.36 -2.10 32.54
N LYS A 359 -27.13 -2.58 33.53
CA LYS A 359 -26.64 -3.45 34.60
C LYS A 359 -26.47 -4.88 34.08
N ASP A 360 -25.53 -5.61 34.65
CA ASP A 360 -25.29 -6.99 34.22
C ASP A 360 -26.49 -7.86 34.61
N GLY A 361 -27.10 -8.53 33.62
CA GLY A 361 -28.26 -9.40 33.81
C GLY A 361 -29.63 -8.71 33.82
N SER A 362 -29.70 -7.40 33.56
CA SER A 362 -30.99 -6.73 33.42
C SER A 362 -31.70 -7.07 32.11
N GLU A 363 -33.02 -7.25 32.21
CA GLU A 363 -33.90 -7.37 31.05
C GLU A 363 -34.19 -5.98 30.46
N TYR A 364 -34.62 -5.95 29.20
CA TYR A 364 -35.14 -4.74 28.59
C TYR A 364 -36.47 -4.37 29.25
N ASP A 365 -36.62 -3.11 29.64
CA ASP A 365 -37.84 -2.59 30.24
C ASP A 365 -38.42 -1.44 29.41
N GLY A 366 -39.75 -1.30 29.38
CA GLY A 366 -40.45 -0.20 28.71
C GLY A 366 -40.31 -0.17 27.18
N GLU A 367 -41.40 -0.45 26.47
CA GLU A 367 -41.51 -0.13 25.04
C GLU A 367 -41.87 1.35 24.87
N ASP A 368 -41.23 2.00 23.90
CA ASP A 368 -41.44 3.42 23.60
C ASP A 368 -41.41 3.67 22.09
N ASP A 369 -42.51 4.23 21.58
CA ASP A 369 -42.72 4.48 20.16
C ASP A 369 -42.33 5.90 19.71
N ALA A 370 -41.68 6.69 20.56
CA ALA A 370 -41.26 8.03 20.18
C ALA A 370 -40.06 7.98 19.23
N MET A 371 -40.12 8.82 18.19
CA MET A 371 -39.07 8.93 17.19
C MET A 371 -37.75 9.38 17.83
N ARG A 372 -36.69 8.59 17.65
CA ARG A 372 -35.34 8.91 18.16
C ARG A 372 -34.27 8.63 17.10
N PRO A 373 -33.14 9.35 17.15
CA PRO A 373 -31.98 8.99 16.38
C PRO A 373 -31.35 7.71 16.97
N ARG A 374 -31.17 6.69 16.14
CA ARG A 374 -30.55 5.43 16.48
C ARG A 374 -29.15 5.34 15.90
N ILE A 375 -28.16 5.16 16.77
CA ILE A 375 -26.78 4.84 16.39
C ILE A 375 -26.74 3.42 15.85
N ILE A 376 -26.38 3.28 14.58
CA ILE A 376 -26.11 1.99 13.91
C ILE A 376 -24.69 1.55 14.22
N LEU A 377 -23.76 2.50 14.19
CA LEU A 377 -22.35 2.23 14.42
C LEU A 377 -21.65 3.49 14.88
N ILE A 378 -20.75 3.36 15.85
CA ILE A 378 -19.82 4.41 16.24
C ILE A 378 -18.40 3.86 16.29
N TRP A 379 -17.46 4.62 15.74
CA TRP A 379 -16.05 4.27 15.69
C TRP A 379 -15.16 5.48 15.95
N VAL A 380 -14.04 5.23 16.62
CA VAL A 380 -13.02 6.24 16.93
C VAL A 380 -11.65 5.62 16.65
N ALA A 381 -10.80 6.36 15.94
CA ALA A 381 -9.42 5.99 15.67
C ALA A 381 -8.67 5.74 16.99
N ASP A 382 -7.80 4.73 17.01
CA ASP A 382 -7.24 4.19 18.25
C ASP A 382 -6.53 5.25 19.10
N ALA A 383 -5.69 6.08 18.48
CA ALA A 383 -4.96 7.16 19.15
C ALA A 383 -5.87 8.25 19.75
N TYR A 384 -7.16 8.26 19.42
CA TYR A 384 -8.17 9.22 19.87
C TYR A 384 -9.22 8.61 20.80
N ARG A 385 -9.14 7.30 21.07
CA ARG A 385 -10.02 6.62 22.04
C ARG A 385 -9.80 7.18 23.44
N CYS A 386 -10.85 7.10 24.24
CA CYS A 386 -10.88 7.62 25.62
C CYS A 386 -10.65 9.14 25.78
N LYS A 387 -10.53 9.91 24.69
CA LYS A 387 -10.36 11.38 24.71
C LYS A 387 -11.65 12.17 24.50
N GLY A 388 -12.81 11.55 24.74
CA GLY A 388 -14.12 12.20 24.61
C GLY A 388 -14.70 12.25 23.19
N VAL A 389 -13.96 11.85 22.15
CA VAL A 389 -14.42 11.88 20.74
C VAL A 389 -15.75 11.14 20.53
N GLY A 390 -15.91 9.94 21.10
CA GLY A 390 -17.16 9.19 21.00
C GLY A 390 -18.34 9.95 21.61
N ALA A 391 -18.15 10.60 22.77
CA ALA A 391 -19.21 11.37 23.40
C ALA A 391 -19.57 12.63 22.59
N LEU A 392 -18.58 13.28 21.97
CA LEU A 392 -18.81 14.42 21.06
C LEU A 392 -19.66 14.02 19.85
N LEU A 393 -19.41 12.85 19.26
CA LEU A 393 -20.22 12.36 18.13
C LEU A 393 -21.67 12.07 18.54
N VAL A 394 -21.88 11.45 19.71
CA VAL A 394 -23.24 11.17 20.22
C VAL A 394 -23.97 12.48 20.58
N GLN A 395 -23.26 13.45 21.16
CA GLN A 395 -23.82 14.77 21.43
C GLN A 395 -24.22 15.47 20.13
N ALA A 396 -23.36 15.44 19.11
CA ALA A 396 -23.67 16.05 17.82
C ALA A 396 -24.89 15.42 17.13
N LEU A 397 -25.07 14.10 17.25
CA LEU A 397 -26.28 13.41 16.79
C LEU A 397 -27.54 13.91 17.53
N ALA A 398 -27.44 14.02 18.86
CA ALA A 398 -28.55 14.51 19.68
C ALA A 398 -28.91 15.97 19.36
N ASP A 399 -27.90 16.83 19.20
CA ASP A 399 -28.07 18.24 18.86
C ASP A 399 -28.68 18.42 17.46
N ASP A 400 -28.23 17.64 16.48
CA ASP A 400 -28.75 17.65 15.11
C ASP A 400 -30.21 17.18 15.03
N PHE A 401 -30.59 16.20 15.86
CA PHE A 401 -31.99 15.76 15.97
C PHE A 401 -32.85 16.69 16.84
N GLY A 402 -32.23 17.41 17.79
CA GLY A 402 -32.93 18.26 18.76
C GLY A 402 -33.43 17.53 20.01
N CYS A 403 -32.76 16.47 20.46
CA CYS A 403 -33.09 15.72 21.68
C CYS A 403 -31.97 15.78 22.74
N LYS A 404 -32.20 15.22 23.93
CA LYS A 404 -31.13 15.06 24.91
C LYS A 404 -30.24 13.88 24.51
N ILE A 405 -28.97 13.94 24.89
CA ILE A 405 -28.02 12.84 24.63
C ILE A 405 -28.48 11.48 25.20
N ALA A 406 -29.24 11.50 26.29
CA ALA A 406 -29.82 10.29 26.91
C ALA A 406 -30.99 9.68 26.10
N ASP A 407 -31.59 10.45 25.19
CA ASP A 407 -32.69 10.02 24.33
C ASP A 407 -32.19 9.37 23.03
N VAL A 408 -30.87 9.33 22.79
CA VAL A 408 -30.29 8.65 21.64
C VAL A 408 -30.38 7.14 21.80
N SER A 409 -30.90 6.46 20.78
CA SER A 409 -31.02 5.00 20.76
C SER A 409 -29.78 4.33 20.16
N TRP A 410 -29.55 3.06 20.53
CA TRP A 410 -28.39 2.27 20.12
C TRP A 410 -28.84 0.97 19.46
N SER A 411 -28.24 0.62 18.32
CA SER A 411 -28.47 -0.68 17.71
C SER A 411 -27.87 -1.81 18.54
N SER A 412 -28.62 -2.89 18.73
CA SER A 412 -28.07 -4.13 19.29
C SER A 412 -27.32 -4.96 18.22
N PRO A 413 -26.27 -5.72 18.60
CA PRO A 413 -25.64 -5.80 19.92
C PRO A 413 -24.70 -4.63 20.23
N VAL A 414 -24.68 -4.17 21.49
CA VAL A 414 -23.75 -3.12 21.95
C VAL A 414 -22.43 -3.72 22.44
N SER A 415 -21.32 -3.33 21.80
CA SER A 415 -19.97 -3.79 22.16
C SER A 415 -19.57 -3.40 23.59
N GLN A 416 -18.53 -4.03 24.16
CA GLN A 416 -18.07 -3.69 25.51
C GLN A 416 -17.59 -2.23 25.62
N LEU A 417 -16.89 -1.73 24.60
CA LEU A 417 -16.49 -0.32 24.52
C LEU A 417 -17.70 0.60 24.33
N GLY A 418 -18.68 0.17 23.52
CA GLY A 418 -19.96 0.86 23.36
C GLY A 418 -20.69 1.01 24.69
N ARG A 419 -20.78 -0.06 25.51
CA ARG A 419 -21.38 0.00 26.86
C ARG A 419 -20.67 0.98 27.80
N ARG A 420 -19.33 1.06 27.74
CA ARG A 420 -18.56 2.04 28.53
C ARG A 420 -18.88 3.48 28.11
N LEU A 421 -19.02 3.72 26.80
CA LEU A 421 -19.43 5.02 26.27
C LEU A 421 -20.88 5.33 26.67
N ALA A 422 -21.80 4.39 26.47
CA ALA A 422 -23.21 4.49 26.82
C ALA A 422 -23.41 4.88 28.30
N ARG A 423 -22.78 4.17 29.24
CA ARG A 423 -22.82 4.49 30.68
C ARG A 423 -22.27 5.89 31.00
N ARG A 424 -21.34 6.40 30.18
CA ARG A 424 -20.76 7.74 30.38
C ARG A 424 -21.70 8.84 29.90
N VAL A 425 -22.40 8.63 28.78
CA VAL A 425 -23.31 9.64 28.20
C VAL A 425 -24.72 9.58 28.80
N SER A 426 -25.15 8.40 29.24
CA SER A 426 -26.44 8.18 29.90
C SER A 426 -26.28 7.20 31.07
N PRO A 427 -25.97 7.70 32.29
CA PRO A 427 -25.69 6.86 33.46
C PRO A 427 -26.88 6.02 33.93
N ASN A 428 -28.10 6.40 33.57
CA ASN A 428 -29.34 5.74 34.03
C ASN A 428 -29.82 4.61 33.11
N GLY A 429 -29.14 4.38 31.99
CA GLY A 429 -29.57 3.43 30.96
C GLY A 429 -29.62 4.07 29.58
N ILE A 430 -29.85 3.27 28.55
CA ILE A 430 -29.98 3.70 27.16
C ILE A 430 -31.22 3.11 26.52
N TRP A 431 -31.67 3.75 25.43
CA TRP A 431 -32.64 3.14 24.52
C TRP A 431 -31.92 2.21 23.54
N VAL A 432 -32.50 1.05 23.28
CA VAL A 432 -31.99 0.03 22.36
C VAL A 432 -33.07 -0.33 21.35
N SER A 433 -32.67 -0.55 20.11
CA SER A 433 -33.51 -0.94 18.99
C SER A 433 -32.83 -2.03 18.17
#